data_AF-A0A261F6C7-F1
#
_entry.id   AF-A0A261F6C7-F1
#
_cell.length_a   1.000
_cell.length_b   1.000
_cell.length_c   1.000
_cell.angle_alpha   90.00
_cell.angle_beta   90.00
_cell.angle_gamma   90.00
#
_symmetry.space_group_name_H-M   'P 1'
#
loop_
_entity.id
_entity.type
_entity.pdbx_description
1 polymer ?
#
loop_
_entity_poly.entity_id
_entity_poly.type
_entity_poly.pdbx_seq_one_letter_code
_entity_poly.pdbx_strand_id
1 'polypeptide(L)'
;MSLRPRIALLSTDKSCITVVQEVLEGQNLSIYSDSQAFLDSYEPEYAVLILDLEMSSHVLPLAERVRQHDAAVRIILLAKSPRYALLGYSLHASAYLLKPLSVETFRTEWNHIRTHLIKPEDTILIPVSGTSVRILISHILFIESVKHTITVHTLEGQISTTLSLTTFEELLSSSLFFRCHASYIVNLTAITEVRDTDCVLTTGEYIRIARNRRKEFLSRLSSTITA
;
A
#
# COMPACT_ATOMS: atom_id res chain seq x y z
N MET A 1 2.37 -4.54 10.30
CA MET A 1 1.30 -3.92 9.49
C MET A 1 1.66 -3.90 8.01
N SER A 2 0.77 -4.33 7.11
CA SER A 2 1.00 -4.34 5.65
C SER A 2 1.17 -2.92 5.11
N LEU A 3 2.27 -2.67 4.37
CA LEU A 3 2.55 -1.38 3.70
C LEU A 3 1.59 -1.05 2.56
N ARG A 4 0.66 -1.95 2.23
CA ARG A 4 -0.34 -1.75 1.18
C ARG A 4 -1.57 -1.03 1.77
N PRO A 5 -2.06 0.03 1.11
CA PRO A 5 -3.25 0.75 1.56
C PRO A 5 -4.41 -0.23 1.76
N ARG A 6 -5.10 -0.13 2.90
CA ARG A 6 -6.26 -0.97 3.19
C ARG A 6 -7.43 -0.52 2.32
N ILE A 7 -8.08 -1.49 1.69
CA ILE A 7 -9.21 -1.29 0.79
C ILE A 7 -10.37 -2.13 1.34
N ALA A 8 -11.56 -1.54 1.44
CA ALA A 8 -12.77 -2.28 1.75
C ALA A 8 -13.72 -2.29 0.54
N LEU A 9 -14.29 -3.44 0.23
CA LEU A 9 -15.43 -3.59 -0.67
C LEU A 9 -16.66 -3.99 0.15
N LEU A 10 -17.71 -3.18 0.10
CA LEU A 10 -19.02 -3.51 0.64
C LEU A 10 -19.93 -3.91 -0.53
N SER A 11 -20.11 -5.21 -0.75
CA SER A 11 -21.00 -5.72 -1.81
C SER A 11 -21.41 -7.16 -1.53
N THR A 12 -22.62 -7.53 -1.96
CA THR A 12 -23.12 -8.90 -2.06
C THR A 12 -23.24 -9.38 -3.52
N ASP A 13 -22.93 -8.52 -4.49
CA ASP A 13 -23.00 -8.81 -5.92
C ASP A 13 -21.74 -9.56 -6.37
N LYS A 14 -21.90 -10.86 -6.62
CA LYS A 14 -20.78 -11.74 -7.04
C LYS A 14 -20.03 -11.22 -8.26
N SER A 15 -20.73 -10.62 -9.23
CA SER A 15 -20.09 -10.13 -10.45
C SER A 15 -19.16 -8.96 -10.15
N CYS A 16 -19.60 -8.03 -9.30
CA CYS A 16 -18.76 -6.92 -8.85
C CYS A 16 -17.59 -7.41 -7.99
N ILE A 17 -17.83 -8.34 -7.07
CA ILE A 17 -16.79 -8.92 -6.23
C ILE A 17 -15.69 -9.56 -7.10
N THR A 18 -16.05 -10.38 -8.09
CA THR A 18 -15.08 -11.02 -8.98
C THR A 18 -14.24 -9.99 -9.74
N VAL A 19 -14.87 -8.95 -10.32
CA VAL A 19 -14.15 -7.90 -11.04
C VAL A 19 -13.18 -7.13 -10.14
N VAL A 20 -13.62 -6.77 -8.93
CA VAL A 20 -12.77 -6.03 -7.98
C VAL A 20 -11.61 -6.91 -7.50
N GLN A 21 -11.86 -8.18 -7.19
CA GLN A 21 -10.81 -9.12 -6.78
C GLN A 21 -9.77 -9.35 -7.87
N GLU A 22 -10.19 -9.47 -9.13
CA GLU A 22 -9.27 -9.62 -10.27
C GLU A 22 -8.36 -8.40 -10.42
N VAL A 23 -8.93 -7.18 -10.39
CA VAL A 23 -8.15 -5.96 -10.60
C VAL A 23 -7.26 -5.63 -9.38
N LEU A 24 -7.70 -5.98 -8.19
CA LEU A 24 -6.99 -5.71 -6.94
C LEU A 24 -6.20 -6.93 -6.43
N GLU A 25 -5.84 -7.86 -7.31
CA GLU A 25 -5.03 -9.01 -6.93
C GLU A 25 -3.74 -8.58 -6.22
N GLY A 26 -3.48 -9.19 -5.06
CA GLY A 26 -2.38 -8.84 -4.17
C GLY A 26 -2.59 -7.58 -3.31
N GLN A 27 -3.58 -6.73 -3.56
CA GLN A 27 -3.85 -5.58 -2.69
C GLN A 27 -4.44 -6.02 -1.34
N ASN A 28 -4.37 -5.13 -0.34
CA ASN A 28 -4.93 -5.38 0.99
C ASN A 28 -6.46 -5.13 0.98
N LEU A 29 -7.20 -6.04 0.34
CA LEU A 29 -8.65 -5.96 0.13
C LEU A 29 -9.41 -6.80 1.16
N SER A 30 -10.30 -6.14 1.92
CA SER A 30 -11.32 -6.78 2.75
C SER A 30 -12.69 -6.67 2.09
N ILE A 31 -13.47 -7.75 2.11
CA ILE A 31 -14.82 -7.78 1.53
C ILE A 31 -15.85 -7.98 2.64
N TYR A 32 -16.88 -7.14 2.62
CA TYR A 32 -17.96 -7.11 3.61
C TYR A 32 -19.31 -7.28 2.91
N SER A 33 -20.13 -8.17 3.46
CA SER A 33 -21.52 -8.39 3.02
C SER A 33 -22.55 -7.71 3.93
N ASP A 34 -22.11 -7.13 5.05
CA ASP A 34 -22.94 -6.45 6.04
C ASP A 34 -22.44 -5.02 6.27
N SER A 35 -23.22 -4.05 5.79
CA SER A 35 -22.91 -2.63 5.94
C SER A 35 -23.07 -2.10 7.37
N GLN A 36 -23.97 -2.69 8.17
CA GLN A 36 -24.25 -2.19 9.52
C GLN A 36 -23.12 -2.58 10.47
N ALA A 37 -22.71 -3.86 10.41
CA ALA A 37 -21.56 -4.34 11.16
C ALA A 37 -20.28 -3.57 10.79
N PHE A 38 -20.10 -3.21 9.51
CA PHE A 38 -18.97 -2.38 9.08
C PHE A 38 -19.06 -0.96 9.63
N LEU A 39 -20.24 -0.33 9.63
CA LEU A 39 -20.41 1.03 10.15
C LEU A 39 -20.08 1.12 11.65
N ASP A 40 -20.57 0.15 12.43
CA ASP A 40 -20.40 0.15 13.88
C ASP A 40 -18.94 -0.12 14.30
N SER A 41 -18.13 -0.67 13.39
CA SER A 41 -16.71 -0.96 13.58
C SER A 41 -15.78 -0.08 12.74
N TYR A 42 -16.30 0.94 12.04
CA TYR A 42 -15.48 1.75 11.14
C TYR A 42 -14.48 2.61 11.92
N GLU A 43 -13.21 2.33 11.72
CA GLU A 43 -12.10 3.22 12.06
C GLU A 43 -11.51 3.79 10.76
N PRO A 44 -10.99 5.04 10.76
CA PRO A 44 -10.37 5.69 9.59
C PRO A 44 -9.00 5.08 9.26
N GLU A 45 -9.00 3.80 8.92
CA GLU A 45 -7.83 2.99 8.58
C GLU A 45 -7.81 2.57 7.10
N TYR A 46 -8.91 2.78 6.38
CA TYR A 46 -9.05 2.46 4.96
C TYR A 46 -8.65 3.64 4.09
N ALA A 47 -7.80 3.38 3.10
CA ALA A 47 -7.45 4.37 2.09
C ALA A 47 -8.55 4.48 1.01
N VAL A 48 -9.25 3.38 0.74
CA VAL A 48 -10.32 3.30 -0.26
C VAL A 48 -11.50 2.47 0.25
N LEU A 49 -12.71 3.01 0.07
CA LEU A 49 -13.97 2.29 0.23
C LEU A 49 -14.67 2.15 -1.11
N ILE A 50 -15.03 0.93 -1.47
CA ILE A 50 -15.83 0.59 -2.65
C ILE A 50 -17.20 0.17 -2.14
N LEU A 51 -18.21 0.96 -2.46
CA LEU A 51 -19.53 0.89 -1.84
C LEU A 51 -20.60 0.55 -2.89
N ASP A 52 -21.19 -0.63 -2.77
CA ASP A 52 -22.33 -1.05 -3.58
C ASP A 52 -23.63 -0.50 -3.03
N LEU A 53 -24.20 0.49 -3.73
CA LEU A 53 -25.42 1.18 -3.31
C LEU A 53 -26.64 0.24 -3.28
N GLU A 54 -26.58 -0.88 -3.99
CA GLU A 54 -27.68 -1.85 -4.03
C GLU A 54 -27.57 -2.92 -2.93
N MET A 55 -26.46 -2.95 -2.18
CA MET A 55 -26.25 -3.97 -1.15
C MET A 55 -27.25 -3.83 -0.01
N SER A 56 -27.47 -2.59 0.45
CA SER A 56 -28.46 -2.28 1.49
C SER A 56 -28.79 -0.78 1.49
N SER A 57 -29.90 -0.42 2.12
CA SER A 57 -30.26 0.98 2.37
C SER A 57 -29.30 1.73 3.31
N HIS A 58 -28.40 1.03 3.99
CA HIS A 58 -27.46 1.61 4.96
C HIS A 58 -26.14 2.06 4.34
N VAL A 59 -25.85 1.69 3.09
CA VAL A 59 -24.60 2.05 2.41
C VAL A 59 -24.47 3.55 2.17
N LEU A 60 -25.57 4.23 1.79
CA LEU A 60 -25.56 5.68 1.61
C LEU A 60 -25.34 6.44 2.94
N PRO A 61 -26.11 6.18 4.02
CA PRO A 61 -25.82 6.76 5.33
C PRO A 61 -24.39 6.49 5.83
N LEU A 62 -23.85 5.29 5.56
CA LEU A 62 -22.47 4.97 5.86
C LEU A 62 -21.51 5.90 5.09
N ALA A 63 -21.69 6.06 3.78
CA ALA A 63 -20.84 6.92 2.97
C ALA A 63 -20.86 8.38 3.45
N GLU A 64 -22.04 8.89 3.82
CA GLU A 64 -22.22 10.23 4.38
C GLU A 64 -21.49 10.38 5.72
N ARG A 65 -21.66 9.40 6.62
CA ARG A 65 -21.01 9.42 7.93
C ARG A 65 -19.49 9.30 7.82
N VAL A 66 -18.99 8.42 6.96
CA VAL A 66 -17.56 8.32 6.69
C VAL A 66 -17.02 9.67 6.20
N ARG A 67 -17.68 10.32 5.23
CA ARG A 67 -17.22 11.60 4.69
C ARG A 67 -17.20 12.72 5.74
N GLN A 68 -18.06 12.69 6.74
CA GLN A 68 -18.07 13.66 7.85
C GLN A 68 -16.87 13.49 8.80
N HIS A 69 -16.33 12.29 8.95
CA HIS A 69 -15.26 11.98 9.90
C HIS A 69 -13.89 11.74 9.25
N ASP A 70 -13.86 11.36 7.97
CA ASP A 70 -12.68 11.03 7.22
C ASP A 70 -12.76 11.66 5.81
N ALA A 71 -12.13 12.82 5.67
CA ALA A 71 -12.07 13.52 4.40
C ALA A 71 -11.02 12.92 3.44
N ALA A 72 -10.08 12.11 3.94
CA ALA A 72 -8.96 11.60 3.17
C ALA A 72 -9.31 10.31 2.41
N VAL A 73 -10.20 9.49 2.97
CA VAL A 73 -10.62 8.23 2.33
C VAL A 73 -11.25 8.48 0.96
N ARG A 74 -10.81 7.68 -0.01
CA ARG A 74 -11.35 7.67 -1.38
C ARG A 74 -12.58 6.78 -1.41
N ILE A 75 -13.67 7.27 -1.98
CA ILE A 75 -14.93 6.52 -2.09
C ILE A 75 -15.20 6.22 -3.56
N ILE A 76 -15.43 4.95 -3.90
CA ILE A 76 -15.94 4.51 -5.20
C ILE A 76 -17.36 3.99 -4.98
N LEU A 77 -18.33 4.50 -5.72
CA LEU A 77 -19.73 4.06 -5.63
C LEU A 77 -20.04 3.12 -6.80
N LEU A 78 -20.61 1.95 -6.51
CA LEU A 78 -21.15 1.04 -7.52
C LEU A 78 -22.68 1.11 -7.48
N ALA A 79 -23.33 1.29 -8.63
CA ALA A 79 -24.78 1.49 -8.69
C ALA A 79 -25.42 0.87 -9.94
N LYS A 80 -26.69 0.47 -9.90
CA LYS A 80 -27.42 0.00 -11.10
C LYS A 80 -28.02 1.13 -11.93
N SER A 81 -28.12 2.33 -11.37
CA SER A 81 -28.82 3.45 -11.98
C SER A 81 -28.10 4.78 -11.72
N PRO A 82 -28.09 5.73 -12.66
CA PRO A 82 -27.47 7.04 -12.47
C PRO A 82 -28.23 7.96 -11.50
N ARG A 83 -29.37 7.52 -10.95
CA ARG A 83 -30.22 8.31 -10.04
C ARG A 83 -29.44 8.94 -8.88
N TYR A 84 -28.39 8.29 -8.40
CA TYR A 84 -27.59 8.75 -7.27
C TYR A 84 -26.25 9.40 -7.67
N ALA A 85 -26.03 9.68 -8.96
CA ALA A 85 -24.77 10.26 -9.43
C ALA A 85 -24.49 11.63 -8.79
N LEU A 86 -25.52 12.48 -8.62
CA LEU A 86 -25.38 13.77 -7.93
C LEU A 86 -24.99 13.63 -6.46
N LEU A 87 -25.43 12.56 -5.77
CA LEU A 87 -24.99 12.29 -4.41
C LEU A 87 -23.51 11.88 -4.38
N GLY A 88 -23.05 11.13 -5.39
CA GLY A 88 -21.63 10.80 -5.52
C GLY A 88 -20.76 12.05 -5.56
N TYR A 89 -21.20 13.10 -6.25
CA TYR A 89 -20.53 14.40 -6.25
C TYR A 89 -20.50 15.04 -4.84
N SER A 90 -21.65 15.11 -4.15
CA SER A 90 -21.73 15.66 -2.78
C SER A 90 -20.85 14.90 -1.77
N LEU A 91 -20.71 13.59 -1.94
CA LEU A 91 -19.85 12.73 -1.15
C LEU A 91 -18.37 12.83 -1.50
N HIS A 92 -18.00 13.67 -2.46
CA HIS A 92 -16.65 13.73 -3.04
C HIS A 92 -16.15 12.34 -3.41
N ALA A 93 -17.04 11.52 -3.99
CA ALA A 93 -16.67 10.19 -4.47
C ALA A 93 -15.64 10.35 -5.59
N SER A 94 -14.59 9.53 -5.53
CA SER A 94 -13.54 9.50 -6.55
C SER A 94 -14.01 8.85 -7.84
N ALA A 95 -15.01 7.97 -7.77
CA ALA A 95 -15.66 7.40 -8.95
C ALA A 95 -17.11 6.99 -8.64
N TYR A 96 -17.96 7.04 -9.68
CA TYR A 96 -19.32 6.51 -9.68
C TYR A 96 -19.47 5.57 -10.87
N LEU A 97 -19.54 4.27 -10.61
CA LEU A 97 -19.49 3.23 -11.62
C LEU A 97 -20.85 2.53 -11.75
N LEU A 98 -21.39 2.55 -12.96
CA LEU A 98 -22.63 1.85 -13.27
C LEU A 98 -22.38 0.36 -13.47
N LYS A 99 -23.28 -0.46 -12.95
CA LYS A 99 -23.36 -1.90 -13.21
C LYS A 99 -24.04 -2.15 -14.57
N PRO A 100 -23.65 -3.21 -15.31
CA PRO A 100 -22.65 -4.22 -14.97
C PRO A 100 -21.22 -3.65 -14.96
N LEU A 101 -20.48 -3.93 -13.89
CA LEU A 101 -19.12 -3.45 -13.73
C LEU A 101 -18.19 -4.26 -14.63
N SER A 102 -17.46 -3.58 -15.52
CA SER A 102 -16.44 -4.24 -16.36
C SER A 102 -15.05 -4.12 -15.72
N VAL A 103 -14.18 -5.09 -16.02
CA VAL A 103 -12.77 -5.09 -15.59
C VAL A 103 -12.04 -3.84 -16.08
N GLU A 104 -12.26 -3.44 -17.33
CA GLU A 104 -11.58 -2.29 -17.94
C GLU A 104 -11.99 -0.97 -17.28
N THR A 105 -13.29 -0.78 -17.05
CA THR A 105 -13.83 0.41 -16.37
C THR A 105 -13.26 0.51 -14.96
N PHE A 106 -13.31 -0.57 -14.18
CA PHE A 106 -12.81 -0.55 -12.81
C PHE A 106 -11.29 -0.37 -12.75
N ARG A 107 -10.53 -1.04 -13.64
CA ARG A 107 -9.06 -0.91 -13.71
C ARG A 107 -8.63 0.51 -14.06
N THR A 108 -9.37 1.18 -14.94
CA THR A 108 -9.08 2.57 -15.33
C THR A 108 -9.24 3.51 -14.13
N GLU A 109 -10.38 3.44 -13.43
CA GLU A 109 -10.62 4.26 -12.24
C GLU A 109 -9.66 3.92 -11.10
N TRP A 110 -9.37 2.63 -10.88
CA TRP A 110 -8.39 2.22 -9.89
C TRP A 110 -7.01 2.80 -10.17
N ASN A 111 -6.56 2.76 -11.43
CA ASN A 111 -5.29 3.35 -11.85
C ASN A 111 -5.24 4.85 -11.59
N HIS A 112 -6.34 5.58 -11.81
CA HIS A 112 -6.41 6.99 -11.48
C HIS A 112 -6.36 7.22 -9.96
N ILE A 113 -7.10 6.44 -9.18
CA ILE A 113 -7.18 6.64 -7.73
C ILE A 113 -5.84 6.31 -7.07
N ARG A 114 -5.21 5.19 -7.44
CA ARG A 114 -3.96 4.73 -6.81
C ARG A 114 -2.81 5.72 -6.98
N THR A 115 -2.74 6.48 -8.06
CA THR A 115 -1.68 7.51 -8.22
C THR A 115 -1.81 8.64 -7.20
N HIS A 116 -3.00 8.83 -6.64
CA HIS A 116 -3.30 9.82 -5.61
C HIS A 116 -3.40 9.23 -4.20
N LEU A 117 -3.31 7.90 -4.07
CA LEU A 117 -3.10 7.21 -2.78
C LEU A 117 -1.63 7.23 -2.38
N ILE A 118 -0.74 7.28 -3.35
CA ILE A 118 0.68 7.47 -3.16
C ILE A 118 0.91 8.94 -2.80
N LYS A 119 1.20 9.21 -1.55
CA LYS A 119 1.55 10.57 -1.13
C LYS A 119 2.99 10.88 -1.56
N PRO A 120 3.37 12.14 -1.78
CA PRO A 120 4.76 12.50 -2.09
C PRO A 120 5.76 11.89 -1.11
N GLU A 121 5.41 11.87 0.19
CA GLU A 121 6.19 11.26 1.27
C GLU A 121 6.34 9.74 1.18
N ASP A 122 5.50 9.03 0.41
CA ASP A 122 5.61 7.59 0.18
C ASP A 122 6.62 7.26 -0.94
N THR A 123 7.19 8.29 -1.59
CA THR A 123 8.14 8.12 -2.69
C THR A 123 9.44 8.86 -2.43
N ILE A 124 10.53 8.31 -2.96
CA ILE A 124 11.82 8.99 -3.06
C ILE A 124 12.23 9.17 -4.52
N LEU A 125 12.93 10.27 -4.80
CA LEU A 125 13.50 10.53 -6.12
C LEU A 125 14.98 10.14 -6.10
N ILE A 126 15.37 9.22 -6.98
CA ILE A 126 16.73 8.67 -7.03
C ILE A 126 17.39 9.07 -8.36
N PRO A 127 18.59 9.67 -8.34
CA PRO A 127 19.35 9.94 -9.54
C PRO A 127 19.90 8.65 -10.16
N VAL A 128 19.67 8.46 -11.46
CA VAL A 128 20.10 7.29 -12.23
C VAL A 128 20.64 7.77 -13.58
N SER A 129 21.95 7.62 -13.80
CA SER A 129 22.62 7.90 -15.09
C SER A 129 22.20 9.21 -15.77
N GLY A 130 22.19 10.31 -15.01
CA GLY A 130 21.85 11.65 -15.53
C GLY A 130 20.35 11.98 -15.57
N THR A 131 19.49 11.04 -15.16
CA THR A 131 18.04 11.24 -14.97
C THR A 131 17.65 11.02 -13.52
N SER A 132 16.37 11.12 -13.20
CA SER A 132 15.83 10.78 -11.89
C SER A 132 14.63 9.86 -12.01
N VAL A 133 14.60 8.82 -11.19
CA VAL A 133 13.53 7.83 -11.12
C VAL A 133 12.82 7.99 -9.79
N ARG A 134 11.50 8.07 -9.81
CA ARG A 134 10.67 8.08 -8.59
C ARG A 134 10.36 6.65 -8.19
N ILE A 135 10.61 6.31 -6.93
CA ILE A 135 10.42 4.96 -6.38
C ILE A 135 9.50 5.03 -5.18
N LEU A 136 8.56 4.09 -5.09
CA LEU A 136 7.77 3.85 -3.89
C LEU A 136 8.64 3.24 -2.79
N ILE A 137 8.69 3.87 -1.62
CA ILE A 137 9.47 3.38 -0.49
C ILE A 137 9.04 1.97 -0.11
N SER A 138 7.73 1.68 -0.15
CA SER A 138 7.17 0.35 0.13
C SER A 138 7.60 -0.74 -0.86
N HIS A 139 8.10 -0.38 -2.03
CA HIS A 139 8.63 -1.34 -3.01
C HIS A 139 10.11 -1.68 -2.77
N ILE A 140 10.82 -0.94 -1.93
CA ILE A 140 12.24 -1.18 -1.65
C ILE A 140 12.37 -2.38 -0.70
N LEU A 141 13.11 -3.39 -1.13
CA LEU A 141 13.39 -4.62 -0.37
C LEU A 141 14.65 -4.46 0.48
N PHE A 142 15.74 -4.06 -0.17
CA PHE A 142 17.00 -3.74 0.47
C PHE A 142 17.85 -2.85 -0.45
N ILE A 143 18.90 -2.27 0.11
CA ILE A 143 19.85 -1.43 -0.60
C ILE A 143 21.23 -1.96 -0.28
N GLU A 144 22.03 -2.19 -1.30
CA GLU A 144 23.39 -2.69 -1.16
C GLU A 144 24.43 -1.71 -1.70
N SER A 145 25.62 -1.76 -1.10
CA SER A 145 26.81 -1.06 -1.56
C SER A 145 27.89 -2.06 -1.95
N VAL A 146 28.19 -2.12 -3.24
CA VAL A 146 29.23 -3.00 -3.80
C VAL A 146 30.17 -2.17 -4.66
N LYS A 147 31.47 -2.16 -4.33
CA LYS A 147 32.52 -1.46 -5.09
C LYS A 147 32.18 0.01 -5.42
N HIS A 148 31.62 0.74 -4.45
CA HIS A 148 31.17 2.14 -4.56
C HIS A 148 29.93 2.38 -5.43
N THR A 149 29.29 1.33 -5.95
CA THR A 149 27.97 1.42 -6.57
C THR A 149 26.90 1.09 -5.54
N ILE A 150 25.88 1.94 -5.44
CA ILE A 150 24.68 1.63 -4.66
C ILE A 150 23.63 1.04 -5.60
N THR A 151 23.08 -0.11 -5.21
CA THR A 151 21.96 -0.75 -5.90
C THR A 151 20.77 -0.82 -4.96
N VAL A 152 19.66 -0.25 -5.40
CA VAL A 152 18.36 -0.32 -4.74
C VAL A 152 17.60 -1.49 -5.34
N HIS A 153 17.31 -2.49 -4.52
CA HIS A 153 16.54 -3.66 -4.92
C HIS A 153 15.07 -3.44 -4.58
N THR A 154 14.21 -3.51 -5.59
CA THR A 154 12.77 -3.25 -5.45
C THR A 154 11.94 -4.41 -5.99
N LEU A 155 10.64 -4.41 -5.68
CA LEU A 155 9.67 -5.34 -6.27
C LEU A 155 9.59 -5.26 -7.80
N GLU A 156 9.99 -4.13 -8.39
CA GLU A 156 9.94 -3.87 -9.84
C GLU A 156 11.30 -4.12 -10.54
N GLY A 157 12.34 -4.46 -9.77
CA GLY A 157 13.69 -4.68 -10.28
C GLY A 157 14.75 -3.88 -9.53
N GLN A 158 15.92 -3.75 -10.14
CA GLN A 158 17.12 -3.16 -9.53
C GLN A 158 17.45 -1.81 -10.16
N ILE A 159 17.84 -0.84 -9.33
CA ILE A 159 18.19 0.50 -9.77
C ILE A 159 19.55 0.89 -9.16
N SER A 160 20.52 1.16 -10.01
CA SER A 160 21.84 1.66 -9.57
C SER A 160 21.86 3.18 -9.48
N THR A 161 22.44 3.70 -8.41
CA THR A 161 22.52 5.14 -8.14
C THR A 161 23.89 5.54 -7.59
N THR A 162 24.19 6.84 -7.67
CA THR A 162 25.38 7.47 -7.11
C THR A 162 25.18 7.99 -5.69
N LEU A 163 23.96 7.89 -5.12
CA LEU A 163 23.71 8.23 -3.72
C LEU A 163 24.52 7.33 -2.77
N SER A 164 24.67 7.75 -1.51
CA SER A 164 25.33 6.95 -0.48
C SER A 164 24.32 6.20 0.39
N LEU A 165 24.74 5.11 1.07
CA LEU A 165 23.88 4.45 2.07
C LEU A 165 23.46 5.41 3.20
N THR A 166 24.34 6.33 3.61
CA THR A 166 24.00 7.33 4.63
C THR A 166 22.86 8.24 4.17
N THR A 167 22.85 8.65 2.90
CA THR A 167 21.76 9.42 2.31
C THR A 167 20.44 8.64 2.35
N PHE A 168 20.48 7.32 2.10
CA PHE A 168 19.29 6.48 2.23
C PHE A 168 18.81 6.34 3.68
N GLU A 169 19.70 6.29 4.67
CA GLU A 169 19.29 6.29 6.09
C GLU A 169 18.55 7.56 6.49
N GLU A 170 18.89 8.71 5.88
CA GLU A 170 18.21 9.98 6.12
C GLU A 170 16.85 10.07 5.40
N LEU A 171 16.78 9.53 4.17
CA LEU A 171 15.57 9.56 3.34
C LEU A 171 14.52 8.53 3.77
N LEU A 172 14.94 7.41 4.36
CA LEU A 172 14.07 6.29 4.69
C LEU A 172 13.68 6.30 6.16
N SER A 173 12.42 6.00 6.45
CA SER A 173 11.97 5.89 7.84
C SER A 173 12.72 4.77 8.56
N SER A 174 13.37 5.13 9.68
CA SER A 174 14.02 4.13 10.54
C SER A 174 13.05 3.06 11.03
N SER A 175 11.74 3.36 11.14
CA SER A 175 10.73 2.37 11.57
C SER A 175 10.60 1.19 10.60
N LEU A 176 10.92 1.39 9.33
CA LEU A 176 10.80 0.38 8.28
C LEU A 176 12.15 -0.13 7.81
N PHE A 177 13.18 0.71 7.82
CA PHE A 177 14.50 0.37 7.28
C PHE A 177 15.56 0.35 8.38
N PHE A 178 16.48 -0.61 8.27
CA PHE A 178 17.59 -0.72 9.21
C PHE A 178 18.90 -1.00 8.48
N ARG A 179 19.94 -0.21 8.79
CA ARG A 179 21.30 -0.49 8.34
C ARG A 179 21.90 -1.64 9.14
N CYS A 180 21.70 -2.86 8.64
CA CYS A 180 22.13 -4.09 9.30
C CYS A 180 23.63 -4.37 9.09
N HIS A 181 24.25 -3.79 8.07
CA HIS A 181 25.67 -3.95 7.75
C HIS A 181 26.27 -2.65 7.19
N ALA A 182 27.60 -2.56 7.12
CA ALA A 182 28.29 -1.43 6.50
C ALA A 182 27.86 -1.23 5.03
N SER A 183 27.51 -2.33 4.36
CA SER A 183 27.11 -2.42 2.95
C SER A 183 25.63 -2.61 2.71
N TYR A 184 24.79 -2.73 3.75
CA TYR A 184 23.37 -3.10 3.55
C TYR A 184 22.43 -2.28 4.44
N ILE A 185 21.34 -1.80 3.83
CA ILE A 185 20.13 -1.32 4.49
C ILE A 185 18.99 -2.24 4.05
N VAL A 186 18.23 -2.77 5.01
CA VAL A 186 17.18 -3.75 4.74
C VAL A 186 15.82 -3.22 5.18
N ASN A 187 14.77 -3.52 4.41
CA ASN A 187 13.40 -3.30 4.82
C ASN A 187 12.99 -4.40 5.81
N LEU A 188 12.67 -4.02 7.05
CA LEU A 188 12.33 -4.92 8.13
C LEU A 188 11.05 -5.73 7.83
N THR A 189 10.12 -5.17 7.06
CA THR A 189 8.87 -5.83 6.67
C THR A 189 9.06 -6.88 5.57
N ALA A 190 10.19 -6.84 4.86
CA ALA A 190 10.53 -7.79 3.82
C ALA A 190 11.25 -9.04 4.36
N ILE A 191 11.55 -9.12 5.66
CA ILE A 191 12.26 -10.24 6.27
C ILE A 191 11.27 -11.35 6.65
N THR A 192 11.58 -12.58 6.24
CA THR A 192 10.82 -13.78 6.61
C THR A 192 11.50 -14.59 7.71
N GLU A 193 12.83 -14.55 7.80
CA GLU A 193 13.59 -15.35 8.76
C GLU A 193 14.90 -14.65 9.18
N VAL A 194 15.39 -14.95 10.37
CA VAL A 194 16.75 -14.59 10.82
C VAL A 194 17.51 -15.85 11.19
N ARG A 195 18.64 -16.10 10.53
CA ARG A 195 19.50 -17.27 10.72
C ARG A 195 20.90 -16.85 11.13
N ASP A 196 21.25 -17.07 12.39
CA ASP A 196 22.56 -16.75 12.95
C ASP A 196 23.11 -15.36 12.54
N THR A 197 23.92 -15.25 11.49
CA THR A 197 24.47 -13.96 11.05
C THR A 197 23.72 -13.29 9.89
N ASP A 198 22.65 -13.88 9.38
CA ASP A 198 21.97 -13.43 8.18
C ASP A 198 20.45 -13.29 8.43
N CYS A 199 19.79 -12.42 7.66
CA CYS A 199 18.35 -12.44 7.50
C CYS A 199 17.97 -12.88 6.09
N VAL A 200 16.80 -13.48 5.96
CA VAL A 200 16.23 -13.97 4.70
C VAL A 200 15.07 -13.08 4.33
N LEU A 201 15.05 -12.59 3.09
CA LEU A 201 13.97 -11.78 2.56
C LEU A 201 12.85 -12.63 1.94
N THR A 202 11.70 -12.01 1.68
CA THR A 202 10.59 -12.63 0.94
C THR A 202 10.97 -13.12 -0.46
N THR A 203 12.03 -12.56 -1.05
CA THR A 203 12.62 -13.01 -2.32
C THR A 203 13.48 -14.26 -2.19
N GLY A 204 13.82 -14.67 -0.96
CA GLY A 204 14.76 -15.76 -0.66
C GLY A 204 16.23 -15.33 -0.55
N GLU A 205 16.53 -14.04 -0.74
CA GLU A 205 17.89 -13.51 -0.63
C GLU A 205 18.37 -13.45 0.84
N TYR A 206 19.67 -13.69 1.04
CA TYR A 206 20.32 -13.68 2.35
C TYR A 206 21.13 -12.40 2.52
N ILE A 207 20.79 -11.60 3.54
CA ILE A 207 21.47 -10.35 3.86
C ILE A 207 22.25 -10.50 5.17
N ARG A 208 23.56 -10.28 5.09
CA ARG A 208 24.48 -10.35 6.23
C ARG A 208 24.18 -9.24 7.24
N ILE A 209 24.11 -9.60 8.51
CA ILE A 209 23.97 -8.70 9.64
C ILE A 209 25.34 -8.57 10.34
N ALA A 210 25.80 -7.33 10.55
CA ALA A 210 27.02 -7.08 11.29
C ALA A 210 26.87 -7.52 12.76
N ARG A 211 27.90 -8.17 13.31
CA ARG A 211 27.87 -8.72 14.67
C ARG A 211 27.48 -7.67 15.73
N ASN A 212 28.04 -6.47 15.62
CA ASN A 212 27.77 -5.34 16.52
C ASN A 212 26.36 -4.74 16.36
N ARG A 213 25.69 -4.97 15.22
CA ARG A 213 24.33 -4.46 14.94
C ARG A 213 23.23 -5.47 15.27
N ARG A 214 23.57 -6.74 15.47
CA ARG A 214 22.61 -7.85 15.66
C ARG A 214 21.60 -7.60 16.78
N LYS A 215 22.07 -7.14 17.95
CA LYS A 215 21.19 -6.92 19.12
C LYS A 215 20.10 -5.88 18.81
N GLU A 216 20.51 -4.76 18.22
CA GLU A 216 19.61 -3.68 17.83
C GLU A 216 18.67 -4.11 16.70
N PHE A 217 19.19 -4.80 15.69
CA PHE A 217 18.41 -5.35 14.59
C PHE A 217 17.27 -6.25 15.07
N LEU A 218 17.54 -7.21 15.96
CA LEU A 218 16.51 -8.09 16.50
C LEU A 218 15.45 -7.31 17.31
N SER A 219 15.88 -6.30 18.07
CA SER A 219 14.97 -5.42 18.80
C SER A 219 14.05 -4.61 17.89
N ARG A 220 14.56 -4.15 16.74
CA ARG A 220 13.77 -3.39 15.75
C ARG A 220 12.83 -4.31 14.96
N LEU A 221 13.28 -5.52 14.64
CA LEU A 221 12.47 -6.49 13.91
C LEU A 221 11.25 -6.92 14.73
N SER A 222 11.42 -7.22 16.02
CA SER A 222 10.31 -7.61 16.89
C SER A 222 9.26 -6.51 17.06
N SER A 223 9.68 -5.25 17.19
CA SER A 223 8.74 -4.11 17.27
C SER A 223 7.97 -3.88 15.98
N THR A 224 8.54 -4.26 14.83
CA THR A 224 7.91 -4.09 13.51
C THR A 224 6.87 -5.17 13.21
N ILE A 225 7.02 -6.38 13.77
CA ILE A 225 6.07 -7.49 13.61
C ILE A 225 4.84 -7.33 14.52
N THR A 226 4.99 -6.64 15.65
CA THR A 226 3.94 -6.48 16.67
C THR A 226 3.05 -5.25 16.42
N ALA A 227 3.44 -4.34 15.53
CA ALA A 227 2.66 -3.19 15.08
C ALA A 227 2.05 -3.47 13.70
#